data_AF-G4W9E4-F1
#
_entry.id   AF-G4W9E4-F1
#
_cell.length_a   1.000
_cell.length_b   1.000
_cell.length_c   1.000
_cell.angle_alpha   90.00
_cell.angle_beta   90.00
_cell.angle_gamma   90.00
#
_symmetry.space_group_name_H-M   'P 1'
#
loop_
_entity.id
_entity.type
_entity.pdbx_description
1 polymer ?
#
loop_
_entity_poly.entity_id
_entity_poly.type
_entity_poly.pdbx_seq_one_letter_code
_entity_poly.pdbx_strand_id
1 'polypeptide(L)'
;RLTAYEFAHDDVDGECCLLCHSSAAGDWVNCGICGEWAHFGCDRRQGLGAFKDYAKTDGLEYICPHCSISNFKKKPQKIANGFLQGSTVSRPL
;
A
#
# COMPACT_ATOMS: atom_id res chain seq x y z
N ARG A 1 13.01 33.16 -30.82
CA ARG A 1 12.07 33.11 -29.67
C ARG A 1 11.54 31.69 -29.60
N LEU A 2 12.09 30.89 -28.68
CA LEU A 2 11.50 29.66 -28.19
C LEU A 2 11.76 29.71 -26.68
N THR A 3 10.70 29.75 -25.88
CA THR A 3 10.74 29.93 -24.43
C THR A 3 11.30 28.69 -23.74
N ALA A 4 12.11 28.89 -22.70
CA ALA A 4 12.65 27.86 -21.81
C ALA A 4 11.58 27.20 -20.92
N TYR A 5 10.41 26.88 -21.49
CA TYR A 5 9.25 26.36 -20.78
C TYR A 5 9.04 24.85 -21.01
N GLU A 6 9.75 24.24 -21.95
CA GLU A 6 9.56 22.81 -22.30
C GLU A 6 10.73 21.91 -21.88
N PHE A 7 11.61 22.36 -20.97
CA PHE A 7 12.70 21.52 -20.43
C PHE A 7 12.45 21.04 -19.00
N ALA A 8 11.35 21.41 -18.37
CA ALA A 8 11.02 21.02 -17.00
C ALA A 8 9.76 20.12 -16.92
N HIS A 9 9.60 19.22 -17.88
CA HIS A 9 8.67 18.09 -17.78
C HIS A 9 9.44 16.76 -17.64
N ASP A 10 10.61 16.79 -16.99
CA ASP A 10 11.39 15.61 -16.60
C ASP A 10 11.12 15.20 -15.13
N ASP A 11 10.00 15.64 -14.55
CA ASP A 11 9.54 15.23 -13.21
C ASP A 11 8.17 14.52 -13.29
N VAL A 12 7.84 13.90 -14.43
CA VAL A 12 6.91 12.77 -14.34
C VAL A 12 7.79 11.59 -13.98
N ASP A 13 7.99 11.42 -12.66
CA ASP A 13 8.41 10.17 -12.06
C ASP A 13 7.47 9.10 -12.62
N GLY A 14 7.87 8.51 -13.74
CA GLY A 14 7.03 7.59 -14.49
C GLY A 14 6.81 6.42 -13.56
N GLU A 15 5.63 6.35 -12.95
CA GLU A 15 5.32 5.46 -11.83
C GLU A 15 5.79 4.05 -12.17
N CYS A 16 7.00 3.70 -11.75
CA CYS A 16 7.60 2.43 -12.09
C CYS A 16 6.95 1.39 -11.20
N CYS A 17 6.77 0.18 -11.73
CA CYS A 17 6.21 -0.90 -10.91
C CYS A 17 7.10 -1.12 -9.68
N LEU A 18 6.55 -0.98 -8.49
CA LEU A 18 7.27 -1.11 -7.21
C LEU A 18 7.93 -2.50 -6.98
N LEU A 19 7.59 -3.49 -7.80
CA LEU A 19 8.18 -4.85 -7.75
C LEU A 19 9.37 -5.02 -8.70
N CYS A 20 9.25 -4.57 -9.96
CA CYS A 20 10.25 -4.79 -11.00
C CYS A 20 11.02 -3.53 -11.40
N HIS A 21 10.66 -2.37 -10.84
CA HIS A 21 11.20 -1.04 -11.17
C HIS A 21 11.24 -0.76 -12.67
N SER A 22 10.22 -1.25 -13.39
CA SER A 22 10.10 -1.11 -14.83
C SER A 22 8.77 -0.44 -15.17
N SER A 23 8.80 0.37 -16.23
CA SER A 23 7.63 1.00 -16.85
C SER A 23 7.06 0.17 -18.01
N ALA A 24 7.30 -1.15 -18.00
CA ALA A 24 6.81 -2.05 -19.03
C ALA A 24 5.27 -1.96 -19.21
N ALA A 25 4.81 -2.11 -20.45
CA ALA A 25 3.39 -2.20 -20.76
C ALA A 25 2.79 -3.49 -20.19
N GLY A 26 1.60 -3.42 -19.61
CA GLY A 26 0.92 -4.57 -19.00
C GLY A 26 -0.27 -4.16 -18.15
N ASP A 27 -0.76 -5.08 -17.31
CA ASP A 27 -1.83 -4.82 -16.36
C ASP A 27 -1.26 -4.14 -15.11
N TRP A 28 -1.72 -2.92 -14.84
CA TRP A 28 -1.31 -2.13 -13.69
C TRP A 28 -2.42 -2.10 -12.63
N VAL A 29 -2.02 -2.17 -11.37
CA VAL A 29 -2.90 -2.07 -10.21
C VAL A 29 -2.31 -1.10 -9.21
N ASN A 30 -3.17 -0.32 -8.56
CA ASN A 30 -2.78 0.66 -7.55
C ASN A 30 -3.00 0.11 -6.13
N CYS A 31 -2.04 0.32 -5.24
CA CYS A 31 -2.14 -0.12 -3.86
C CYS A 31 -3.06 0.82 -3.06
N GLY A 32 -4.15 0.30 -2.48
CA GLY A 32 -5.09 1.10 -1.68
C GLY A 32 -4.53 1.66 -0.36
N ILE A 33 -3.29 1.29 0.03
CA ILE A 33 -2.65 1.81 1.26
C ILE A 33 -1.64 2.91 0.95
N CYS A 34 -0.70 2.67 0.04
CA CYS A 34 0.34 3.66 -0.29
C CYS A 34 0.04 4.48 -1.55
N GLY A 35 -0.94 4.08 -2.35
CA GLY A 35 -1.23 4.72 -3.62
C GLY A 35 -0.19 4.46 -4.71
N GLU A 36 0.76 3.52 -4.51
CA GLU A 36 1.78 3.19 -5.51
C GLU A 36 1.28 2.13 -6.50
N TRP A 37 1.85 2.13 -7.71
CA TRP A 37 1.48 1.22 -8.78
C TRP A 37 2.40 0.00 -8.89
N ALA A 38 1.78 -1.12 -9.24
CA ALA A 38 2.45 -2.39 -9.45
C ALA A 38 1.84 -3.09 -10.66
N HIS A 39 2.64 -3.89 -11.37
CA HIS A 39 2.09 -4.81 -12.36
C HIS A 39 1.41 -5.97 -11.65
N PHE A 40 0.19 -6.29 -12.08
CA PHE A 40 -0.55 -7.44 -11.58
C PHE A 40 0.23 -8.75 -11.78
N GLY A 41 0.90 -8.91 -12.93
CA GLY A 41 1.73 -10.08 -13.24
C GLY A 41 3.06 -10.15 -12.48
N CYS A 42 3.51 -9.05 -11.86
CA CYS A 42 4.71 -9.07 -11.00
C CYS A 42 4.39 -9.62 -9.61
N ASP A 43 3.13 -9.53 -9.15
CA ASP A 43 2.71 -10.09 -7.88
C ASP A 43 2.33 -11.57 -8.03
N ARG A 44 3.22 -12.46 -7.58
CA ARG A 44 3.03 -13.92 -7.65
C ARG A 44 2.51 -14.53 -6.34
N ARG A 45 1.98 -13.71 -5.42
CA ARG A 45 1.46 -14.22 -4.14
C ARG A 45 0.21 -15.08 -4.38
N GLN A 46 0.16 -16.26 -3.74
CA GLN A 46 -1.00 -17.14 -3.78
C GLN A 46 -2.17 -16.49 -3.02
N GLY A 47 -3.31 -16.28 -3.69
CA GLY A 47 -4.51 -15.69 -3.11
C GLY A 47 -4.90 -14.30 -3.65
N LEU A 48 -4.16 -13.74 -4.59
CA LEU A 48 -4.69 -12.63 -5.40
C LEU A 48 -5.83 -13.17 -6.26
N GLY A 49 -6.99 -12.51 -6.22
CA GLY A 49 -8.14 -12.86 -7.06
C GLY A 49 -7.84 -12.69 -8.55
N ALA A 50 -8.82 -12.86 -9.43
CA ALA A 50 -8.59 -12.54 -10.84
C ALA A 50 -8.47 -11.02 -11.01
N PHE A 51 -7.66 -10.54 -11.98
CA PHE A 51 -7.55 -9.11 -12.31
C PHE A 51 -8.93 -8.43 -12.50
N LYS A 52 -9.88 -9.16 -13.07
CA LYS A 52 -11.28 -8.73 -13.25
C LYS A 52 -12.01 -8.35 -11.96
N ASP A 53 -11.60 -8.86 -10.81
CA ASP A 53 -12.23 -8.53 -9.53
C ASP A 53 -11.69 -7.23 -8.93
N TYR A 54 -10.48 -6.82 -9.33
CA TYR A 54 -9.89 -5.54 -8.95
C TYR A 54 -10.35 -4.38 -9.86
N ALA A 55 -10.60 -4.65 -11.15
CA ALA A 55 -10.99 -3.62 -12.13
C ALA A 55 -12.46 -3.17 -12.05
N LYS A 56 -13.28 -3.76 -11.17
CA LYS A 56 -14.69 -3.37 -11.01
C LYS A 56 -14.80 -2.07 -10.21
N THR A 57 -15.86 -1.28 -10.44
CA THR A 57 -16.15 -0.04 -9.70
C THR A 57 -16.36 -0.26 -8.19
N ASP A 58 -16.82 -1.45 -7.81
CA ASP A 58 -16.88 -1.97 -6.43
C ASP A 58 -15.90 -3.14 -6.27
N GLY A 59 -14.75 -3.03 -6.93
CA GLY A 59 -13.74 -4.07 -7.01
C GLY A 59 -12.97 -4.25 -5.70
N LEU A 60 -12.26 -5.36 -5.60
CA LEU A 60 -11.34 -5.60 -4.49
C LEU A 60 -10.20 -4.58 -4.53
N GLU A 61 -9.83 -4.04 -3.37
CA GLU A 61 -8.65 -3.19 -3.24
C GLU A 61 -7.38 -4.04 -3.34
N TYR A 62 -6.46 -3.64 -4.22
CA TYR A 62 -5.14 -4.27 -4.29
C TYR A 62 -4.24 -3.73 -3.18
N ILE A 63 -3.47 -4.62 -2.53
CA ILE A 63 -2.54 -4.27 -1.45
C ILE A 63 -1.15 -4.83 -1.77
N CYS A 64 -0.18 -3.95 -2.02
CA CYS A 64 1.19 -4.31 -2.37
C CYS A 64 1.89 -5.10 -1.23
N PRO A 65 2.98 -5.83 -1.50
CA PRO A 65 3.62 -6.69 -0.48
C PRO A 65 4.20 -5.88 0.67
N HIS A 66 4.72 -4.69 0.39
CA HIS A 66 5.26 -3.81 1.43
C HIS A 66 4.16 -3.37 2.41
N CYS A 67 3.02 -2.92 1.88
CA CYS A 67 1.87 -2.52 2.68
C CYS A 67 1.18 -3.70 3.35
N SER A 68 1.12 -4.86 2.70
CA SER A 68 0.56 -6.07 3.29
C SER A 68 1.32 -6.45 4.57
N ILE A 69 2.65 -6.57 4.50
CA ILE A 69 3.50 -6.92 5.65
C ILE A 69 3.44 -5.82 6.73
N SER A 70 3.46 -4.56 6.32
CA SER A 70 3.42 -3.40 7.25
C SER A 70 2.07 -3.27 7.96
N ASN A 71 0.96 -3.53 7.25
CA ASN A 71 -0.38 -3.51 7.82
C ASN A 71 -0.62 -4.74 8.71
N PHE A 72 -0.07 -5.90 8.38
CA PHE A 72 -0.09 -7.08 9.25
C PHE A 72 0.58 -6.82 10.60
N LYS A 73 1.67 -6.04 10.64
CA LYS A 73 2.31 -5.63 11.90
C LYS A 73 1.47 -4.64 12.73
N LYS A 74 0.52 -3.92 12.10
CA LYS A 74 -0.40 -2.98 12.77
C LYS A 74 -1.74 -3.60 13.15
N LYS A 75 -2.07 -4.81 12.70
CA LYS A 75 -3.21 -5.52 13.28
C LYS A 75 -2.91 -5.72 14.76
N PRO A 76 -3.75 -5.22 15.66
CA PRO A 76 -3.51 -5.35 17.08
C PRO A 76 -3.42 -6.84 17.35
N GLN A 77 -2.32 -7.23 17.99
CA GLN A 77 -2.37 -8.35 18.91
C GLN A 77 -3.71 -8.23 19.62
N LYS A 78 -4.59 -9.20 19.37
CA LYS A 78 -5.82 -9.37 20.10
C LYS A 78 -5.40 -9.51 21.56
N ILE A 79 -5.29 -8.39 22.27
CA ILE A 79 -5.26 -8.34 23.73
C ILE A 79 -6.71 -8.56 24.15
N ALA A 80 -7.15 -9.80 23.96
CA ALA A 80 -8.26 -10.38 24.68
C ALA A 80 -7.70 -10.80 26.04
N ASN A 81 -7.88 -9.89 27.01
CA ASN A 81 -7.91 -10.03 28.47
C ASN A 81 -7.40 -8.68 29.01
N GLY A 82 -8.25 -7.80 29.50
CA GLY A 82 -9.11 -8.07 30.64
C GLY A 82 -8.29 -7.78 31.89
N PHE A 83 -8.70 -6.73 32.63
CA PHE A 83 -8.25 -6.37 33.98
C PHE A 83 -7.05 -5.42 34.12
N LEU A 84 -7.34 -4.12 34.13
CA LEU A 84 -6.66 -3.20 35.03
C LEU A 84 -7.70 -2.80 36.09
N GLN A 85 -7.94 -3.71 37.05
CA GLN A 85 -8.53 -3.30 38.32
C GLN A 85 -7.54 -2.38 39.04
N GLY A 86 -8.13 -1.42 39.72
CA GLY A 86 -7.44 -0.27 40.26
C GLY A 86 -6.39 -0.59 41.31
N SER A 87 -5.61 0.44 41.58
CA SER A 87 -5.05 0.70 42.89
C SER A 87 -4.90 2.21 43.01
N THR A 88 -5.94 2.83 43.55
CA THR A 88 -5.79 4.04 44.36
C THR A 88 -4.69 3.82 45.39
N VAL A 89 -3.80 4.80 45.56
CA VAL A 89 -3.43 5.39 46.86
C VAL A 89 -2.26 6.33 46.61
N SER A 90 -2.56 7.63 46.67
CA SER A 90 -1.63 8.70 46.99
C SER A 90 -0.97 8.39 48.33
N ARG A 91 0.33 8.64 48.51
CA ARG A 91 0.88 9.10 49.80
C ARG A 91 2.27 9.75 49.65
N PRO A 92 2.57 10.78 50.46
CA PRO A 92 3.77 11.62 50.35
C PRO A 92 4.89 11.16 51.29
N LEU A 93 6.07 11.76 51.13
CA LEU A 93 7.15 11.85 52.12
C LEU A 93 7.73 13.26 52.11
#